data_AF-A0A9P6ZXW0-F1
#
_entry.id   AF-A0A9P6ZXW0-F1
#
_cell.length_a   1.000
_cell.length_b   1.000
_cell.length_c   1.000
_cell.angle_alpha   90.00
_cell.angle_beta   90.00
_cell.angle_gamma   90.00
#
_symmetry.space_group_name_H-M   'P 1'
#
loop_
_entity.id
_entity.type
_entity.pdbx_description
1 polymer ?
#
loop_
_entity_poly.entity_id
_entity_poly.type
_entity_poly.pdbx_seq_one_letter_code
_entity_poly.pdbx_strand_id
1 'polypeptide(L)'
;MVSQTANSVRHIDSENTPPVARLAMNPFKVRTGIQGASRRRRALVSGGAHHPRHAIEHAKKRKGQTSSKSPLASVRMDVPTISRDVEMGDSTTVSMSTASVSLPRRLARSEITEIPVSTLQAVAPELVHTHIDYIREGLECLGPDMLRVLAGIKAEPVSNVLPKELSIIVNDVSSDMPTHMFAVFSSRQPAPARRRVTLFPAHNLVFATHCANLPVLPTQTPAIAECAGQEIKVPVVPLCIPAPEVFPQLSTFLYTKRIDHLIGSLMPLPTPPQLYRDDPTTVMPLLTQFAQKIADTYTAKALLQHIAKVHGTWCNAIALGIADERLWCALDTAWEVLLTSLAISTGKPHLMTESA
;
A
#
# COMPACT_ATOMS: atom_id res chain seq x y z
N MET A 1 -14.96 -59.38 -64.50
CA MET A 1 -13.91 -58.40 -64.18
C MET A 1 -14.58 -57.05 -63.97
N VAL A 2 -14.83 -56.67 -62.72
CA VAL A 2 -15.45 -55.38 -62.36
C VAL A 2 -14.48 -54.69 -61.41
N SER A 3 -13.89 -53.59 -61.86
CA SER A 3 -12.93 -52.78 -61.11
C SER A 3 -13.66 -51.87 -60.13
N GLN A 4 -13.28 -51.92 -58.86
CA GLN A 4 -13.60 -50.91 -57.86
C GLN A 4 -12.40 -49.98 -57.69
N THR A 5 -12.59 -48.71 -58.02
CA THR A 5 -11.67 -47.59 -57.74
C THR A 5 -11.98 -47.02 -56.36
N ALA A 6 -11.03 -47.14 -55.43
CA ALA A 6 -11.08 -46.46 -54.14
C ALA A 6 -10.32 -45.12 -54.22
N ASN A 7 -11.05 -44.01 -54.02
CA ASN A 7 -10.49 -42.67 -53.85
C ASN A 7 -10.02 -42.51 -52.40
N SER A 8 -8.71 -42.32 -52.21
CA SER A 8 -8.13 -41.90 -50.93
C SER A 8 -7.85 -40.39 -50.99
N VAL A 9 -8.66 -39.60 -50.29
CA VAL A 9 -8.41 -38.18 -50.05
C VAL A 9 -7.53 -38.08 -48.80
N ARG A 10 -6.29 -37.61 -48.96
CA ARG A 10 -5.37 -37.31 -47.85
C ARG A 10 -5.80 -36.00 -47.19
N HIS A 11 -6.34 -36.11 -45.98
CA HIS A 11 -6.54 -34.99 -45.06
C HIS A 11 -5.18 -34.63 -44.47
N ILE A 12 -4.70 -33.40 -44.71
CA ILE A 12 -3.48 -32.87 -44.09
C ILE A 12 -3.92 -32.17 -42.81
N ASP A 13 -3.73 -32.84 -41.68
CA ASP A 13 -3.96 -32.28 -40.36
C ASP A 13 -2.83 -31.29 -40.04
N SER A 14 -3.08 -30.00 -40.31
CA SER A 14 -2.23 -28.89 -39.91
C SER A 14 -2.63 -28.36 -38.53
N GLU A 15 -2.56 -29.19 -37.50
CA GLU A 15 -3.06 -28.87 -36.14
C GLU A 15 -1.96 -28.64 -35.09
N ASN A 16 -0.74 -28.27 -35.51
CA ASN A 16 0.37 -28.00 -34.58
C ASN A 16 1.31 -26.87 -35.05
N THR A 17 0.74 -25.72 -35.40
CA THR A 17 1.55 -24.49 -35.52
C THR A 17 1.46 -23.74 -34.20
N PRO A 18 2.57 -23.53 -33.46
CA PRO A 18 2.55 -22.70 -32.26
C PRO A 18 2.06 -21.29 -32.63
N PRO A 19 1.28 -20.62 -31.77
CA PRO A 19 0.75 -19.31 -32.09
C PRO A 19 1.92 -18.35 -32.34
N VAL A 20 2.00 -17.83 -33.56
CA VAL A 20 2.95 -16.78 -33.92
C VAL A 20 2.55 -15.56 -33.11
N ALA A 21 3.30 -15.27 -32.04
CA ALA A 21 3.11 -14.09 -31.21
C ALA A 21 3.44 -12.84 -32.06
N ARG A 22 2.42 -12.30 -32.74
CA ARG A 22 2.50 -10.97 -33.33
C ARG A 22 2.58 -9.95 -32.19
N LEU A 23 3.80 -9.53 -31.88
CA LEU A 23 4.12 -8.38 -31.02
C LEU A 23 3.74 -7.07 -31.73
N ALA A 24 2.47 -6.88 -32.06
CA ALA A 24 1.96 -5.55 -32.34
C ALA A 24 1.76 -4.86 -30.98
N MET A 25 2.75 -4.07 -30.57
CA MET A 25 2.69 -3.32 -29.30
C MET A 25 1.62 -2.24 -29.43
N ASN A 26 0.39 -2.58 -29.06
CA ASN A 26 -0.69 -1.62 -28.95
C ASN A 26 -0.36 -0.66 -27.79
N PRO A 27 -0.40 0.67 -28.01
CA PRO A 27 -0.09 1.66 -26.97
C PRO A 27 -1.09 1.67 -25.80
N PHE A 28 -2.15 0.85 -25.85
CA PHE A 28 -3.21 0.76 -24.84
C PHE A 28 -3.19 -0.58 -24.06
N LYS A 29 -2.00 -1.03 -23.62
CA LYS A 29 -1.83 -2.25 -22.81
C LYS A 29 -2.67 -2.23 -21.52
N VAL A 30 -2.84 -1.07 -20.89
CA VAL A 30 -3.67 -0.93 -19.69
C VAL A 30 -5.12 -1.30 -19.98
N ARG A 31 -5.75 -0.75 -21.03
CA ARG A 31 -7.18 -0.98 -21.30
C ARG A 31 -7.47 -2.43 -21.68
N THR A 32 -6.67 -2.99 -22.59
CA THR A 32 -6.78 -4.41 -22.96
C THR A 32 -6.43 -5.31 -21.78
N GLY A 33 -5.47 -4.89 -20.96
CA GLY A 33 -5.06 -5.53 -19.71
C GLY A 33 -6.17 -5.57 -18.66
N ILE A 34 -6.84 -4.45 -18.38
CA ILE A 34 -7.96 -4.36 -17.43
C ILE A 34 -9.11 -5.30 -17.88
N GLN A 35 -9.47 -5.25 -19.17
CA GLN A 35 -10.53 -6.12 -19.70
C GLN A 35 -10.15 -7.61 -19.66
N GLY A 36 -8.91 -7.96 -20.02
CA GLY A 36 -8.40 -9.33 -19.99
C GLY A 36 -8.20 -9.88 -18.57
N ALA A 37 -7.71 -9.05 -17.66
CA ALA A 37 -7.55 -9.36 -16.24
C ALA A 37 -8.89 -9.69 -15.58
N SER A 38 -9.92 -8.88 -15.83
CA SER A 38 -11.28 -9.12 -15.33
C SER A 38 -11.85 -10.46 -15.84
N ARG A 39 -11.56 -10.85 -17.09
CA ARG A 39 -11.99 -12.16 -17.63
C ARG A 39 -11.26 -13.32 -16.93
N ARG A 40 -9.94 -13.22 -16.73
CA ARG A 40 -9.16 -14.24 -16.01
C ARG A 40 -9.60 -14.41 -14.56
N ARG A 41 -9.93 -13.32 -13.86
CA ARG A 41 -10.41 -13.37 -12.47
C ARG A 41 -11.78 -14.03 -12.36
N ARG A 42 -12.71 -13.75 -13.28
CA ARG A 42 -14.02 -14.44 -13.33
C ARG A 42 -13.90 -15.94 -13.57
N ALA A 43 -12.89 -16.38 -14.32
CA ALA A 43 -12.61 -17.81 -14.51
C ALA A 43 -12.03 -18.49 -13.26
N LEU A 44 -11.43 -17.73 -12.34
CA LEU A 44 -10.74 -18.26 -11.15
C LEU A 44 -11.52 -18.08 -9.84
N VAL A 45 -12.58 -17.28 -9.82
CA VAL A 45 -13.21 -16.83 -8.57
C VAL A 45 -14.72 -17.08 -8.59
N SER A 46 -15.09 -18.28 -8.14
CA SER A 46 -16.41 -18.57 -7.54
C SER A 46 -16.38 -18.39 -6.00
N GLY A 47 -15.41 -17.64 -5.45
CA GLY A 47 -15.14 -17.59 -4.00
C GLY A 47 -14.51 -16.30 -3.48
N GLY A 48 -14.68 -15.18 -4.16
CA GLY A 48 -14.14 -13.89 -3.75
C GLY A 48 -15.00 -13.30 -2.64
N ALA A 49 -14.93 -13.87 -1.44
CA ALA A 49 -15.66 -13.39 -0.28
C ALA A 49 -15.24 -11.94 -0.01
N HIS A 50 -16.21 -11.02 -0.13
CA HIS A 50 -16.14 -9.74 0.57
C HIS A 50 -15.78 -10.04 2.02
N HIS A 51 -14.66 -9.50 2.51
CA HIS A 51 -14.16 -9.85 3.83
C HIS A 51 -15.20 -9.44 4.89
N PRO A 52 -15.56 -10.31 5.85
CA PRO A 52 -16.70 -10.12 6.75
C PRO A 52 -16.68 -8.82 7.56
N ARG A 53 -15.48 -8.29 7.86
CA ARG A 53 -15.31 -6.94 8.47
C ARG A 53 -15.98 -5.83 7.64
N HIS A 54 -15.98 -5.97 6.31
CA HIS A 54 -16.49 -4.96 5.37
C HIS A 54 -18.01 -4.80 5.42
N ALA A 55 -18.77 -5.86 5.70
CA ALA A 55 -20.24 -5.76 5.77
C ALA A 55 -20.70 -5.08 7.07
N ILE A 56 -20.00 -5.34 8.18
CA ILE A 56 -20.40 -4.90 9.53
C ILE A 56 -20.11 -3.40 9.73
N GLU A 57 -19.00 -2.88 9.21
CA GLU A 57 -18.62 -1.48 9.44
C GLU A 57 -19.41 -0.49 8.57
N HIS A 58 -19.68 -0.83 7.31
CA HIS A 58 -20.60 -0.06 6.47
C HIS A 58 -22.03 -0.08 7.01
N ALA A 59 -22.46 -1.18 7.65
CA ALA A 59 -23.76 -1.26 8.31
C ALA A 59 -23.83 -0.42 9.60
N LYS A 60 -22.74 -0.37 10.40
CA LYS A 60 -22.69 0.43 11.63
C LYS A 60 -22.60 1.94 11.38
N LYS A 61 -21.93 2.40 10.32
CA LYS A 61 -21.95 3.83 9.95
C LYS A 61 -23.33 4.34 9.52
N ARG A 62 -24.26 3.46 9.09
CA ARG A 62 -25.64 3.81 8.74
C ARG A 62 -26.63 3.82 9.91
N LYS A 63 -26.30 3.18 11.03
CA LYS A 63 -27.19 3.14 12.21
C LYS A 63 -26.60 3.99 13.32
N GLY A 64 -27.26 5.12 13.55
CA GLY A 64 -26.81 6.21 14.41
C GLY A 64 -26.40 5.82 15.82
N GLN A 65 -25.59 6.73 16.37
CA GLN A 65 -25.21 6.90 17.76
C GLN A 65 -26.33 6.49 18.72
N THR A 66 -26.10 5.40 19.45
CA THR A 66 -26.77 5.16 20.73
C THR A 66 -25.83 5.58 21.86
N SER A 67 -26.41 6.30 22.82
CA SER A 67 -25.77 6.92 24.00
C SER A 67 -25.25 5.87 24.99
N SER A 68 -24.06 5.32 24.76
CA SER A 68 -23.28 4.62 25.80
C SER A 68 -21.93 5.31 25.98
N LYS A 69 -21.43 5.27 27.22
CA LYS A 69 -20.19 5.92 27.71
C LYS A 69 -19.12 5.96 26.63
N SER A 70 -18.72 7.17 26.21
CA SER A 70 -17.73 7.37 25.16
C SER A 70 -16.43 6.64 25.55
N PRO A 71 -15.96 5.68 24.74
CA PRO A 71 -14.70 5.00 25.02
C PRO A 71 -13.54 6.00 25.10
N LEU A 72 -12.50 5.65 25.88
CA LEU A 72 -11.32 6.49 26.04
C LEU A 72 -10.73 6.87 24.67
N ALA A 73 -10.62 8.18 24.41
CA ALA A 73 -10.11 8.71 23.14
C ALA A 73 -8.61 8.44 22.95
N SER A 74 -7.86 8.35 24.04
CA SER A 74 -6.41 8.10 24.03
C SER A 74 -6.00 7.17 25.17
N VAL A 75 -4.89 6.46 24.96
CA VAL A 75 -4.22 5.61 25.94
C VAL A 75 -2.90 6.27 26.31
N ARG A 76 -2.66 6.45 27.61
CA ARG A 76 -1.42 7.03 28.14
C ARG A 76 -0.56 5.93 28.75
N MET A 77 0.68 5.79 28.26
CA MET A 77 1.62 4.76 28.70
C MET A 77 2.93 5.41 29.13
N ASP A 78 3.53 4.90 30.21
CA ASP A 78 4.81 5.39 30.71
C ASP A 78 5.90 4.42 30.24
N VAL A 79 6.81 4.93 29.43
CA VAL A 79 7.85 4.14 28.77
C VAL A 79 9.18 4.41 29.47
N PRO A 80 9.89 3.37 29.95
CA PRO A 80 11.21 3.54 30.53
C PRO A 80 12.17 4.17 29.52
N THR A 81 12.81 5.27 29.91
CA THR A 81 13.85 5.95 29.13
C THR A 81 15.17 5.85 29.87
N ILE A 82 16.19 5.34 29.18
CA ILE A 82 17.55 5.37 29.70
C ILE A 82 18.13 6.71 29.25
N SER A 83 18.12 7.71 30.12
CA SER A 83 18.95 8.90 29.94
C SER A 83 20.37 8.52 30.31
N ARG A 84 21.25 8.39 29.31
CA ARG A 84 22.70 8.36 29.57
C ARG A 84 23.15 9.81 29.72
N ASP A 85 23.08 10.32 30.94
CA ASP A 85 23.78 11.56 31.25
C ASP A 85 25.28 11.23 31.29
N VAL A 86 26.00 11.67 30.26
CA VAL A 86 27.46 11.44 30.17
C VAL A 86 28.13 12.53 30.99
N GLU A 87 28.01 12.42 32.31
CA GLU A 87 28.75 13.26 33.24
C GLU A 87 30.04 12.53 33.63
N MET A 88 31.18 13.13 33.30
CA MET A 88 32.53 12.61 33.59
C MET A 88 32.81 12.72 35.09
N GLY A 89 32.28 11.80 35.89
CA GLY A 89 32.51 11.72 37.33
C GLY A 89 32.39 10.28 37.82
N ASP A 90 33.47 9.75 38.40
CA ASP A 90 33.52 8.39 38.95
C ASP A 90 32.41 8.23 40.00
N SER A 91 31.47 7.30 39.74
CA SER A 91 30.27 6.93 40.53
C SER A 91 28.92 7.49 40.03
N THR A 92 28.50 7.16 38.81
CA THR A 92 27.18 7.55 38.29
C THR A 92 26.09 6.55 38.69
N THR A 93 25.17 6.95 39.57
CA THR A 93 23.90 6.25 39.81
C THR A 93 23.02 6.35 38.56
N VAL A 94 22.67 5.23 37.92
CA VAL A 94 21.77 5.21 36.77
C VAL A 94 20.34 5.56 37.23
N SER A 95 19.89 6.80 37.03
CA SER A 95 18.49 7.17 37.29
C SER A 95 17.62 6.70 36.13
N MET A 96 16.64 5.82 36.39
CA MET A 96 15.62 5.46 35.40
C MET A 96 14.54 6.54 35.35
N SER A 97 14.49 7.33 34.28
CA SER A 97 13.38 8.24 34.00
C SER A 97 12.32 7.54 33.16
N THR A 98 11.04 7.87 33.35
CA THR A 98 9.95 7.42 32.48
C THR A 98 9.45 8.57 31.62
N ALA A 99 9.23 8.32 30.33
CA ALA A 99 8.59 9.26 29.43
C ALA A 99 7.14 8.83 29.18
N SER A 100 6.20 9.75 29.38
CA SER A 100 4.78 9.47 29.16
C SER A 100 4.40 9.73 27.71
N VAL A 101 3.82 8.73 27.04
CA VAL A 101 3.37 8.80 25.65
C VAL A 101 1.84 8.67 25.61
N SER A 102 1.17 9.57 24.89
CA SER A 102 -0.27 9.50 24.62
C SER A 102 -0.49 9.06 23.18
N LEU A 103 -1.24 7.98 22.99
CA LEU A 103 -1.56 7.41 21.68
C LEU A 103 -3.08 7.33 21.51
N PRO A 104 -3.63 7.60 20.33
CA PRO A 104 -5.06 7.42 20.10
C PRO A 104 -5.44 5.93 20.22
N ARG A 105 -6.56 5.62 20.89
CA ARG A 105 -7.00 4.22 21.06
C ARG A 105 -7.36 3.57 19.73
N ARG A 106 -7.88 4.36 18.80
CA ARG A 106 -8.29 3.97 17.45
C ARG A 106 -7.80 5.00 16.45
N LEU A 107 -7.48 4.55 15.24
CA LEU A 107 -7.13 5.42 14.13
C LEU A 107 -8.41 5.95 13.48
N ALA A 108 -8.56 7.27 13.42
CA ALA A 108 -9.71 7.89 12.77
C ALA A 108 -9.63 7.67 11.25
N ARG A 109 -10.73 7.32 10.60
CA ARG A 109 -10.78 7.20 9.14
C ARG A 109 -11.19 8.55 8.53
N SER A 110 -10.59 8.92 7.41
CA SER A 110 -11.06 10.07 6.63
C SER A 110 -12.49 9.81 6.15
N GLU A 111 -13.24 10.88 5.94
CA GLU A 111 -14.43 10.81 5.13
C GLU A 111 -14.06 10.26 3.74
N ILE A 112 -14.89 9.33 3.25
CA ILE A 112 -14.68 8.72 1.95
C ILE A 112 -14.89 9.82 0.91
N THR A 113 -13.81 10.25 0.29
CA THR A 113 -13.84 11.23 -0.80
C THR A 113 -13.84 10.47 -2.12
N GLU A 114 -14.84 10.72 -2.96
CA GLU A 114 -14.89 10.15 -4.30
C GLU A 114 -13.77 10.73 -5.16
N ILE A 115 -13.23 9.91 -6.08
CA ILE A 115 -12.22 10.37 -7.04
C ILE A 115 -12.92 11.31 -8.04
N PRO A 116 -12.45 12.57 -8.21
CA PRO A 116 -13.04 13.47 -9.19
C PRO A 116 -12.95 12.89 -10.61
N VAL A 117 -14.05 12.96 -11.37
CA VAL A 117 -14.09 12.48 -12.76
C VAL A 117 -13.07 13.20 -13.65
N SER A 118 -12.81 14.48 -13.37
CA SER A 118 -11.77 15.28 -14.05
C SER A 118 -10.37 14.68 -13.89
N THR A 119 -10.08 14.03 -12.76
CA THR A 119 -8.79 13.35 -12.54
C THR A 119 -8.64 12.17 -13.51
N LEU A 120 -9.68 11.34 -13.67
CA LEU A 120 -9.64 10.26 -14.67
C LEU A 120 -9.57 10.80 -16.09
N GLN A 121 -10.32 11.87 -16.39
CA GLN A 121 -10.30 12.51 -17.70
C GLN A 121 -8.91 13.03 -18.09
N ALA A 122 -8.15 13.55 -17.12
CA ALA A 122 -6.80 14.06 -17.37
C ALA A 122 -5.75 12.94 -17.58
N VAL A 123 -5.96 11.77 -16.96
CA VAL A 123 -4.97 10.69 -16.91
C VAL A 123 -5.24 9.57 -17.92
N ALA A 124 -6.51 9.19 -18.07
CA ALA A 124 -6.96 8.13 -18.97
C ALA A 124 -8.37 8.48 -19.50
N PRO A 125 -8.48 9.42 -20.46
CA PRO A 125 -9.76 9.87 -21.00
C PRO A 125 -10.65 8.71 -21.49
N GLU A 126 -10.04 7.65 -22.00
CA GLU A 126 -10.72 6.45 -22.50
C GLU A 126 -11.39 5.61 -21.39
N LEU A 127 -11.06 5.85 -20.13
CA LEU A 127 -11.62 5.16 -18.96
C LEU A 127 -12.69 5.98 -18.24
N VAL A 128 -12.97 7.22 -18.65
CA VAL A 128 -13.93 8.13 -17.96
C VAL A 128 -15.32 7.52 -17.78
N HIS A 129 -15.79 6.73 -18.74
CA HIS A 129 -17.10 6.06 -18.67
C HIS A 129 -17.05 4.67 -18.02
N THR A 130 -15.88 4.23 -17.55
CA THR A 130 -15.70 2.95 -16.88
C THR A 130 -15.84 3.14 -15.37
N HIS A 131 -16.60 2.27 -14.72
CA HIS A 131 -16.77 2.33 -13.27
C HIS A 131 -15.43 2.22 -12.55
N ILE A 132 -15.17 3.09 -11.57
CA ILE A 132 -13.86 3.19 -10.91
C ILE A 132 -13.43 1.86 -10.28
N ASP A 133 -14.36 1.09 -9.71
CA ASP A 133 -14.02 -0.19 -9.09
C ASP A 133 -13.57 -1.23 -10.13
N TYR A 134 -14.13 -1.19 -11.35
CA TYR A 134 -13.67 -2.05 -12.43
C TYR A 134 -12.24 -1.71 -12.86
N ILE A 135 -11.90 -0.41 -12.90
CA ILE A 135 -10.54 0.05 -13.18
C ILE A 135 -9.60 -0.44 -12.08
N ARG A 136 -9.97 -0.25 -10.81
CA ARG A 136 -9.18 -0.68 -9.63
C ARG A 136 -8.95 -2.20 -9.61
N GLU A 137 -9.96 -2.99 -9.93
CA GLU A 137 -9.83 -4.45 -10.04
C GLU A 137 -8.87 -4.86 -11.16
N GLY A 138 -8.93 -4.20 -12.31
CA GLY A 138 -7.98 -4.46 -13.39
C GLY A 138 -6.54 -4.07 -13.02
N LEU A 139 -6.37 -2.92 -12.36
CA LEU A 139 -5.07 -2.47 -11.85
C LEU A 139 -4.52 -3.40 -10.77
N GLU A 140 -5.36 -3.99 -9.90
CA GLU A 140 -4.93 -4.99 -8.92
C GLU A 140 -4.29 -6.21 -9.61
N CYS A 141 -4.81 -6.62 -10.77
CA CYS A 141 -4.23 -7.73 -11.54
C CYS A 141 -2.94 -7.35 -12.27
N LEU A 142 -2.83 -6.13 -12.79
CA LEU A 142 -1.66 -5.65 -13.52
C LEU A 142 -0.54 -5.13 -12.60
N GLY A 143 -0.90 -4.78 -11.37
CA GLY A 143 -0.06 -4.10 -10.40
C GLY A 143 1.26 -4.78 -10.08
N PRO A 144 1.30 -6.11 -9.86
CA PRO A 144 2.56 -6.83 -9.64
C PRO A 144 3.55 -6.70 -10.80
N ASP A 145 3.07 -6.72 -12.05
CA ASP A 145 3.92 -6.57 -13.23
C ASP A 145 4.41 -5.13 -13.40
N MET A 146 3.52 -4.15 -13.18
CA MET A 146 3.91 -2.73 -13.15
C MET A 146 4.96 -2.47 -12.07
N LEU A 147 4.80 -3.03 -10.87
CA LEU A 147 5.75 -2.86 -9.76
C LEU A 147 7.11 -3.52 -10.06
N ARG A 148 7.13 -4.64 -10.80
CA ARG A 148 8.37 -5.28 -11.27
C ARG A 148 9.16 -4.33 -12.18
N VAL A 149 8.48 -3.67 -13.13
CA VAL A 149 9.10 -2.65 -13.97
C VAL A 149 9.67 -1.51 -13.13
N LEU A 150 8.92 -1.00 -12.14
CA LEU A 150 9.40 0.06 -11.24
C LEU A 150 10.67 -0.33 -10.48
N ALA A 151 10.80 -1.59 -10.06
CA ALA A 151 11.99 -2.09 -9.38
C ALA A 151 13.22 -2.19 -10.31
N GLY A 152 13.00 -2.30 -11.62
CA GLY A 152 14.04 -2.29 -12.64
C GLY A 152 14.50 -0.89 -13.07
N ILE A 153 13.92 0.18 -12.54
CA ILE A 153 14.28 1.56 -12.91
C ILE A 153 15.56 1.98 -12.20
N LYS A 154 16.50 2.55 -12.95
CA LYS A 154 17.66 3.27 -12.41
C LYS A 154 17.52 4.75 -12.74
N ALA A 155 17.74 5.60 -11.74
CA ALA A 155 17.74 7.04 -11.89
C ALA A 155 19.05 7.61 -11.36
N GLU A 156 19.60 8.61 -12.03
CA GLU A 156 20.80 9.28 -11.54
C GLU A 156 20.49 10.13 -10.29
N PRO A 157 21.42 10.21 -9.32
CA PRO A 157 21.24 11.08 -8.17
C PRO A 157 21.12 12.54 -8.59
N VAL A 158 20.03 13.18 -8.18
CA VAL A 158 19.83 14.61 -8.41
C VAL A 158 20.62 15.42 -7.39
N SER A 159 21.43 16.39 -7.84
CA SER A 159 22.19 17.28 -6.95
C SER A 159 21.50 18.62 -6.74
N ASN A 160 21.32 19.00 -5.46
CA ASN A 160 20.93 20.32 -4.93
C ASN A 160 19.57 20.92 -5.36
N VAL A 161 19.07 20.68 -6.57
CA VAL A 161 17.82 21.23 -7.10
C VAL A 161 17.03 20.12 -7.77
N LEU A 162 15.75 19.99 -7.44
CA LEU A 162 14.86 19.02 -8.06
C LEU A 162 14.57 19.44 -9.51
N PRO A 163 14.93 18.64 -10.52
CA PRO A 163 14.66 18.97 -11.92
C PRO A 163 13.16 18.79 -12.21
N LYS A 164 12.68 19.39 -13.30
CA LYS A 164 11.29 19.20 -13.76
C LYS A 164 11.08 17.84 -14.43
N GLU A 165 12.13 17.31 -15.03
CA GLU A 165 12.16 16.01 -15.71
C GLU A 165 13.42 15.26 -15.30
N LEU A 166 13.35 13.93 -15.29
CA LEU A 166 14.46 13.08 -14.95
C LEU A 166 14.60 11.97 -15.99
N SER A 167 15.82 11.83 -16.49
CA SER A 167 16.23 10.69 -17.29
C SER A 167 16.35 9.46 -16.41
N ILE A 168 15.66 8.38 -16.80
CA ILE A 168 15.67 7.10 -16.11
C ILE A 168 15.98 5.97 -17.09
N ILE A 169 16.73 4.98 -16.63
CA ILE A 169 17.08 3.79 -17.41
C ILE A 169 16.11 2.67 -17.03
N VAL A 170 15.42 2.13 -18.03
CA VAL A 170 14.46 1.04 -17.87
C VAL A 170 15.16 -0.29 -18.13
N ASN A 171 15.27 -1.16 -17.12
CA ASN A 171 15.87 -2.49 -17.29
C ASN A 171 14.85 -3.62 -17.52
N ASP A 172 13.55 -3.34 -17.37
CA ASP A 172 12.47 -4.31 -17.58
C ASP A 172 11.36 -3.65 -18.40
N VAL A 173 11.07 -4.21 -19.58
CA VAL A 173 10.03 -3.74 -20.52
C VAL A 173 8.82 -4.70 -20.61
N SER A 174 8.69 -5.61 -19.63
CA SER A 174 7.64 -6.64 -19.60
C SER A 174 6.23 -6.09 -19.36
N SER A 175 6.12 -4.90 -18.77
CA SER A 175 4.84 -4.25 -18.44
C SER A 175 4.80 -2.78 -18.90
N ASP A 176 3.87 -2.00 -18.36
CA ASP A 176 3.75 -0.57 -18.63
C ASP A 176 4.90 0.21 -17.99
N MET A 177 5.32 1.28 -18.66
CA MET A 177 6.44 2.13 -18.22
C MET A 177 5.98 3.14 -17.15
N PRO A 178 6.87 3.53 -16.22
CA PRO A 178 6.57 4.61 -15.30
C PRO A 178 6.25 5.89 -16.07
N THR A 179 5.22 6.58 -15.63
CA THR A 179 4.78 7.84 -16.23
C THR A 179 5.39 9.06 -15.55
N HIS A 180 5.78 8.92 -14.28
CA HIS A 180 6.22 10.01 -13.42
C HIS A 180 7.29 9.53 -12.45
N MET A 181 8.06 10.47 -11.92
CA MET A 181 8.94 10.28 -10.78
C MET A 181 8.43 11.11 -9.60
N PHE A 182 7.92 10.48 -8.54
CA PHE A 182 7.54 11.21 -7.33
C PHE A 182 8.76 11.58 -6.52
N ALA A 183 8.89 12.87 -6.22
CA ALA A 183 9.85 13.42 -5.28
C ALA A 183 9.18 13.58 -3.92
N VAL A 184 9.31 12.55 -3.09
CA VAL A 184 8.59 12.43 -1.83
C VAL A 184 9.37 13.07 -0.69
N PHE A 185 8.71 13.94 0.06
CA PHE A 185 9.31 14.67 1.19
C PHE A 185 8.29 15.00 2.29
N SER A 186 8.79 15.41 3.45
CA SER A 186 7.95 15.88 4.57
C SER A 186 8.07 17.39 4.72
N SER A 187 6.95 18.05 5.05
CA SER A 187 6.93 19.46 5.42
C SER A 187 7.47 19.73 6.83
N ARG A 188 7.65 18.69 7.67
CA ARG A 188 8.04 18.82 9.08
C ARG A 188 9.51 19.23 9.32
N GLN A 189 10.34 19.29 8.28
CA GLN A 189 11.73 19.72 8.43
C GLN A 189 11.82 21.26 8.45
N PRO A 190 12.33 21.87 9.54
CA PRO A 190 12.51 23.32 9.61
C PRO A 190 13.58 23.81 8.64
N ALA A 191 13.35 24.97 8.01
CA ALA A 191 14.41 25.71 7.31
C ALA A 191 15.46 26.15 8.34
N PRO A 192 16.80 26.06 8.10
CA PRO A 192 17.54 25.99 6.83
C PRO A 192 18.12 24.61 6.47
N ALA A 193 17.67 23.52 7.11
CA ALA A 193 18.22 22.19 6.84
C ALA A 193 17.89 21.73 5.41
N ARG A 194 18.86 21.11 4.72
CA ARG A 194 18.63 20.46 3.42
C ARG A 194 17.50 19.43 3.57
N ARG A 195 16.43 19.62 2.82
CA ARG A 195 15.27 18.72 2.86
C ARG A 195 15.64 17.38 2.24
N ARG A 196 15.37 16.29 2.97
CA ARG A 196 15.56 14.94 2.41
C ARG A 196 14.41 14.65 1.45
N VAL A 197 14.77 14.32 0.20
CA VAL A 197 13.84 13.95 -0.86
C VAL A 197 14.22 12.55 -1.33
N THR A 198 13.22 11.68 -1.48
CA THR A 198 13.40 10.34 -2.05
C THR A 198 12.59 10.25 -3.33
N LEU A 199 13.20 9.71 -4.40
CA LEU A 199 12.59 9.59 -5.71
C LEU A 199 11.95 8.20 -5.88
N PHE A 200 10.71 8.15 -6.36
CA PHE A 200 9.99 6.90 -6.63
C PHE A 200 9.34 6.93 -8.02
N PRO A 201 9.67 6.00 -8.93
CA PRO A 201 8.99 5.92 -10.20
C PRO A 201 7.54 5.45 -9.96
N ALA A 202 6.59 5.98 -10.74
CA ALA A 202 5.17 5.75 -10.52
C ALA A 202 4.32 5.76 -11.81
N HIS A 203 3.20 5.06 -11.73
CA HIS A 203 2.15 5.06 -12.74
C HIS A 203 1.01 5.96 -12.26
N ASN A 204 0.80 7.09 -12.95
CA ASN A 204 -0.19 8.10 -12.59
C ASN A 204 -1.57 7.48 -12.37
N LEU A 205 -2.00 6.57 -13.26
CA LEU A 205 -3.30 5.92 -13.19
C LEU A 205 -3.54 5.15 -11.87
N VAL A 206 -2.50 4.52 -11.31
CA VAL A 206 -2.62 3.81 -10.02
C VAL A 206 -2.92 4.79 -8.90
N PHE A 207 -2.23 5.93 -8.86
CA PHE A 207 -2.45 6.92 -7.81
C PHE A 207 -3.72 7.73 -8.02
N ALA A 208 -4.02 8.13 -9.26
CA ALA A 208 -5.24 8.83 -9.65
C ALA A 208 -6.52 8.06 -9.30
N THR A 209 -6.48 6.73 -9.38
CA THR A 209 -7.65 5.88 -9.05
C THR A 209 -7.79 5.56 -7.57
N HIS A 210 -6.73 5.73 -6.78
CA HIS A 210 -6.70 5.36 -5.35
C HIS A 210 -6.56 6.53 -4.38
N CYS A 211 -6.11 7.71 -4.83
CA CYS A 211 -5.80 8.86 -3.99
C CYS A 211 -6.69 10.05 -4.37
N ALA A 212 -7.73 10.35 -3.58
CA ALA A 212 -8.66 11.44 -3.86
C ALA A 212 -8.04 12.84 -3.71
N ASN A 213 -7.03 12.97 -2.85
CA ASN A 213 -6.39 14.26 -2.53
C ASN A 213 -5.11 14.50 -3.35
N LEU A 214 -4.78 13.60 -4.29
CA LEU A 214 -3.63 13.81 -5.15
C LEU A 214 -3.97 14.93 -6.16
N PRO A 215 -3.10 15.95 -6.32
CA PRO A 215 -3.31 16.94 -7.35
C PRO A 215 -3.30 16.28 -8.73
N VAL A 216 -4.02 16.87 -9.68
CA VAL A 216 -3.97 16.43 -11.07
C VAL A 216 -2.54 16.58 -11.57
N LEU A 217 -1.92 15.46 -11.92
CA LEU A 217 -0.54 15.44 -12.39
C LEU A 217 -0.45 15.93 -13.84
N PRO A 218 0.70 16.48 -14.26
CA PRO A 218 0.91 16.88 -15.65
C PRO A 218 0.60 15.74 -16.62
N THR A 219 -0.27 15.99 -17.59
CA THR A 219 -0.49 15.02 -18.68
C THR A 219 0.80 14.88 -19.48
N GLN A 220 1.20 13.64 -19.74
CA GLN A 220 2.38 13.31 -20.54
C GLN A 220 2.02 12.21 -21.53
N THR A 221 2.62 12.28 -22.71
CA THR A 221 2.63 11.14 -23.63
C THR A 221 3.49 10.05 -22.99
N PRO A 222 2.99 8.81 -22.82
CA PRO A 222 3.77 7.73 -22.23
C PRO A 222 5.08 7.55 -22.99
N ALA A 223 6.21 7.67 -22.30
CA ALA A 223 7.49 7.35 -22.90
C ALA A 223 7.56 5.83 -23.13
N ILE A 224 7.97 5.43 -24.33
CA ILE A 224 8.05 4.03 -24.73
C ILE A 224 9.53 3.63 -24.70
N ALA A 225 9.85 2.64 -23.85
CA ALA A 225 11.10 1.92 -23.93
C ALA A 225 10.85 0.62 -24.72
N GLU A 226 11.59 0.43 -25.82
CA GLU A 226 11.49 -0.74 -26.69
C GLU A 226 12.41 -1.87 -26.19
N CYS A 227 13.53 -1.52 -25.55
CA CYS A 227 14.50 -2.48 -25.05
C CYS A 227 14.99 -2.14 -23.63
N ALA A 228 15.46 -3.18 -22.93
CA ALA A 228 16.10 -3.00 -21.64
C ALA A 228 17.42 -2.22 -21.77
N GLY A 229 17.68 -1.31 -20.84
CA GLY A 229 18.79 -0.37 -20.87
C GLY A 229 18.47 0.96 -21.57
N GLN A 230 17.29 1.10 -22.18
CA GLN A 230 16.90 2.35 -22.82
C GLN A 230 16.60 3.44 -21.79
N GLU A 231 17.03 4.66 -22.11
CA GLU A 231 16.75 5.87 -21.34
C GLU A 231 15.40 6.47 -21.78
N ILE A 232 14.56 6.82 -20.81
CA ILE A 232 13.33 7.59 -21.01
C ILE A 232 13.32 8.80 -20.06
N LYS A 233 12.65 9.88 -20.47
CA LYS A 233 12.43 11.05 -19.61
C LYS A 233 11.04 11.01 -19.01
N VAL A 234 10.96 11.26 -17.71
CA VAL A 234 9.69 11.36 -16.98
C VAL A 234 9.65 12.65 -16.16
N PRO A 235 8.48 13.30 -16.03
CA PRO A 235 8.33 14.45 -15.15
C PRO A 235 8.58 14.07 -13.68
N VAL A 236 9.20 14.98 -12.95
CA VAL A 236 9.39 14.87 -11.50
C VAL A 236 8.31 15.67 -10.80
N VAL A 237 7.51 14.97 -9.98
CA VAL A 237 6.38 15.56 -9.27
C VAL A 237 6.69 15.61 -7.77
N PRO A 238 6.72 16.81 -7.16
CA PRO A 238 6.86 16.93 -5.71
C PRO A 238 5.62 16.37 -4.99
N LEU A 239 5.84 15.45 -4.05
CA LEU A 239 4.78 14.85 -3.24
C LEU A 239 5.09 15.06 -1.75
N CYS A 240 4.43 16.04 -1.16
CA CYS A 240 4.56 16.33 0.27
C CYS A 240 3.62 15.43 1.08
N ILE A 241 4.17 14.59 1.94
CA ILE A 241 3.38 13.70 2.81
C ILE A 241 3.93 13.70 4.24
N PRO A 242 3.10 13.35 5.25
CA PRO A 242 3.51 13.39 6.65
C PRO A 242 4.74 12.52 6.98
N ALA A 243 4.80 11.29 6.45
CA ALA A 243 5.81 10.28 6.78
C ALA A 243 6.42 9.62 5.51
N PRO A 244 7.38 10.28 4.83
CA PRO A 244 8.01 9.77 3.60
C PRO A 244 8.63 8.37 3.73
N GLU A 245 9.13 8.03 4.90
CA GLU A 245 9.85 6.78 5.18
C GLU A 245 9.00 5.52 5.03
N VAL A 246 7.66 5.64 5.15
CA VAL A 246 6.71 4.52 4.97
C VAL A 246 5.95 4.57 3.64
N PHE A 247 6.27 5.54 2.78
CA PHE A 247 5.69 5.62 1.44
C PHE A 247 5.94 4.39 0.56
N PRO A 248 7.13 3.75 0.55
CA PRO A 248 7.37 2.57 -0.30
C PRO A 248 6.37 1.43 -0.03
N GLN A 249 6.06 1.19 1.25
CA GLN A 249 5.13 0.14 1.68
C GLN A 249 3.70 0.48 1.25
N LEU A 250 3.28 1.74 1.43
CA LEU A 250 1.97 2.20 0.98
C LEU A 250 1.83 2.14 -0.55
N SER A 251 2.84 2.59 -1.29
CA SER A 251 2.88 2.49 -2.76
C SER A 251 2.77 1.04 -3.21
N THR A 252 3.57 0.13 -2.64
CA THR A 252 3.52 -1.31 -2.93
C THR A 252 2.13 -1.89 -2.68
N PHE A 253 1.46 -1.49 -1.59
CA PHE A 253 0.08 -1.89 -1.32
C PHE A 253 -0.89 -1.38 -2.40
N LEU A 254 -0.76 -0.13 -2.86
CA LEU A 254 -1.62 0.41 -3.91
C LEU A 254 -1.52 -0.38 -5.22
N TYR A 255 -0.34 -0.86 -5.58
CA TYR A 255 -0.14 -1.74 -6.73
C TYR A 255 -0.71 -3.14 -6.51
N THR A 256 -0.40 -3.76 -5.38
CA THR A 256 -0.60 -5.21 -5.20
C THR A 256 -1.88 -5.59 -4.47
N LYS A 257 -2.45 -4.66 -3.70
CA LYS A 257 -3.55 -4.88 -2.75
C LYS A 257 -3.33 -6.05 -1.77
N ARG A 258 -2.06 -6.42 -1.54
CA ARG A 258 -1.62 -7.51 -0.65
C ARG A 258 -1.55 -7.03 0.80
N ILE A 259 -2.60 -7.32 1.56
CA ILE A 259 -2.73 -7.00 3.00
C ILE A 259 -1.59 -7.62 3.81
N ASP A 260 -1.25 -8.86 3.50
CA ASP A 260 -0.23 -9.63 4.21
C ASP A 260 1.18 -9.04 4.06
N HIS A 261 1.52 -8.53 2.87
CA HIS A 261 2.78 -7.82 2.64
C HIS A 261 2.81 -6.49 3.41
N LEU A 262 1.70 -5.75 3.37
CA LEU A 262 1.59 -4.49 4.10
C LEU A 262 1.75 -4.71 5.62
N ILE A 263 0.96 -5.61 6.21
CA ILE A 263 1.06 -5.96 7.63
C ILE A 263 2.46 -6.46 7.97
N GLY A 264 3.04 -7.35 7.15
CA GLY A 264 4.40 -7.87 7.37
C GLY A 264 5.46 -6.77 7.39
N SER A 265 5.25 -5.67 6.65
CA SER A 265 6.17 -4.51 6.67
C SER A 265 5.99 -3.59 7.88
N LEU A 266 4.81 -3.61 8.50
CA LEU A 266 4.46 -2.77 9.66
C LEU A 266 4.79 -3.47 10.98
N MET A 267 4.67 -4.81 11.03
CA MET A 267 4.77 -5.60 12.24
C MET A 267 6.20 -6.09 12.51
N PRO A 268 6.58 -6.29 13.79
CA PRO A 268 7.90 -6.81 14.16
C PRO A 268 8.04 -8.33 13.94
N LEU A 269 6.92 -9.05 13.84
CA LEU A 269 6.88 -10.50 13.59
C LEU A 269 5.86 -10.83 12.50
N PRO A 270 6.02 -11.96 11.78
CA PRO A 270 5.00 -12.45 10.85
C PRO A 270 3.65 -12.58 11.56
N THR A 271 2.64 -11.89 11.01
CA THR A 271 1.32 -11.80 11.64
C THR A 271 0.45 -12.96 11.20
N PRO A 272 -0.20 -13.70 12.12
CA PRO A 272 -1.13 -14.76 11.78
C PRO A 272 -2.24 -14.27 10.82
N PRO A 273 -2.47 -14.95 9.67
CA PRO A 273 -3.47 -14.54 8.69
C PRO A 273 -4.89 -14.33 9.23
N GLN A 274 -5.25 -15.08 10.26
CA GLN A 274 -6.54 -15.03 10.93
C GLN A 274 -6.84 -13.63 11.48
N LEU A 275 -5.81 -12.92 11.98
CA LEU A 275 -5.98 -11.59 12.60
C LEU A 275 -6.47 -10.50 11.64
N TYR A 276 -6.33 -10.70 10.32
CA TYR A 276 -6.76 -9.76 9.29
C TYR A 276 -7.68 -10.40 8.24
N ARG A 277 -8.16 -11.62 8.46
CA ARG A 277 -9.12 -12.30 7.58
C ARG A 277 -10.43 -12.61 8.29
N ASP A 278 -10.34 -13.00 9.56
CA ASP A 278 -11.48 -13.50 10.32
C ASP A 278 -12.18 -12.36 11.09
N ASP A 279 -13.33 -12.68 11.68
CA ASP A 279 -14.09 -11.72 12.47
C ASP A 279 -13.30 -11.27 13.72
N PRO A 280 -13.24 -9.95 14.04
CA PRO A 280 -12.51 -9.48 15.20
C PRO A 280 -12.90 -10.17 16.52
N THR A 281 -14.17 -10.53 16.69
CA THR A 281 -14.67 -11.12 17.94
C THR A 281 -14.14 -12.54 18.15
N THR A 282 -13.95 -13.31 17.07
CA THR A 282 -13.47 -14.68 17.16
C THR A 282 -11.94 -14.75 17.36
N VAL A 283 -11.20 -13.74 16.88
CA VAL A 283 -9.74 -13.72 16.96
C VAL A 283 -9.17 -13.00 18.17
N MET A 284 -10.00 -12.45 19.07
CA MET A 284 -9.52 -11.75 20.27
C MET A 284 -8.53 -12.57 21.11
N PRO A 285 -8.76 -13.87 21.41
CA PRO A 285 -7.79 -14.67 22.16
C PRO A 285 -6.44 -14.80 21.43
N LEU A 286 -6.48 -14.98 20.12
CA LEU A 286 -5.29 -15.07 19.27
C LEU A 286 -4.53 -13.74 19.23
N LEU A 287 -5.25 -12.61 19.16
CA LEU A 287 -4.67 -11.27 19.19
C LEU A 287 -3.90 -11.07 20.49
N THR A 288 -4.51 -11.37 21.64
CA THR A 288 -3.87 -11.23 22.95
C THR A 288 -2.64 -12.12 23.08
N GLN A 289 -2.71 -13.38 22.64
CA GLN A 289 -1.57 -14.30 22.63
C GLN A 289 -0.42 -13.78 21.76
N PHE A 290 -0.73 -13.29 20.55
CA PHE A 290 0.26 -12.74 19.65
C PHE A 290 0.87 -11.44 20.18
N ALA A 291 0.05 -10.58 20.80
CA ALA A 291 0.49 -9.35 21.43
C ALA A 291 1.42 -9.62 22.63
N GLN A 292 1.11 -10.63 23.45
CA GLN A 292 1.97 -11.09 24.54
C GLN A 292 3.34 -11.55 24.00
N LYS A 293 3.34 -12.40 22.96
CA LYS A 293 4.59 -12.85 22.33
C LYS A 293 5.45 -11.68 21.84
N ILE A 294 4.84 -10.66 21.25
CA ILE A 294 5.56 -9.45 20.81
C ILE A 294 6.10 -8.67 22.02
N ALA A 295 5.30 -8.52 23.08
CA ALA A 295 5.71 -7.82 24.31
C ALA A 295 6.89 -8.50 25.02
N ASP A 296 6.91 -9.83 25.03
CA ASP A 296 8.00 -10.63 25.61
C ASP A 296 9.29 -10.55 24.77
N THR A 297 9.17 -10.31 23.47
CA THR A 297 10.30 -10.31 22.54
C THR A 297 10.92 -8.93 22.34
N TYR A 298 10.12 -7.86 22.38
CA TYR A 298 10.54 -6.52 21.98
C TYR A 298 10.44 -5.51 23.12
N THR A 299 11.44 -4.63 23.22
CA THR A 299 11.41 -3.51 24.15
C THR A 299 10.32 -2.49 23.79
N ALA A 300 9.80 -1.76 24.78
CA ALA A 300 8.81 -0.70 24.55
C ALA A 300 9.28 0.34 23.52
N LYS A 301 10.57 0.66 23.48
CA LYS A 301 11.17 1.54 22.46
C LYS A 301 11.04 0.96 21.05
N ALA A 302 11.30 -0.32 20.87
CA ALA A 302 11.13 -0.98 19.57
C ALA A 302 9.65 -1.01 19.15
N LEU A 303 8.75 -1.29 20.09
CA LEU A 303 7.30 -1.23 19.83
C LEU A 303 6.85 0.16 19.38
N LEU A 304 7.33 1.23 20.04
CA LEU A 304 7.06 2.61 19.62
C LEU A 304 7.55 2.92 18.20
N GLN A 305 8.65 2.34 17.75
CA GLN A 305 9.12 2.51 16.36
C GLN A 305 8.16 1.85 15.36
N HIS A 306 7.60 0.68 15.68
CA HIS A 306 6.59 0.04 14.84
C HIS A 306 5.26 0.80 14.87
N ILE A 307 4.84 1.28 16.04
CA ILE A 307 3.67 2.16 16.19
C ILE A 307 3.83 3.42 15.33
N ALA A 308 5.02 4.04 15.33
CA ALA A 308 5.31 5.19 14.48
C ALA A 308 5.17 4.89 12.98
N LYS A 309 5.57 3.68 12.52
CA LYS A 309 5.37 3.26 11.12
C LYS A 309 3.88 3.11 10.76
N VAL A 310 3.09 2.48 11.64
CA VAL A 310 1.64 2.34 11.42
C VAL A 310 0.97 3.71 11.40
N HIS A 311 1.29 4.56 12.38
CA HIS A 311 0.79 5.94 12.44
C HIS A 311 1.21 6.77 11.22
N GLY A 312 2.46 6.65 10.76
CA GLY A 312 2.94 7.31 9.56
C GLY A 312 2.18 6.87 8.31
N THR A 313 1.91 5.56 8.19
CA THR A 313 1.15 5.00 7.06
C THR A 313 -0.29 5.51 7.09
N TRP A 314 -0.90 5.54 8.27
CA TRP A 314 -2.21 6.14 8.50
C TRP A 314 -2.24 7.62 8.09
N CYS A 315 -1.31 8.44 8.58
CA CYS A 315 -1.21 9.86 8.21
C CYS A 315 -1.06 10.06 6.70
N ASN A 316 -0.24 9.25 6.03
CA ASN A 316 -0.08 9.31 4.58
C ASN A 316 -1.37 8.93 3.85
N ALA A 317 -2.07 7.89 4.31
CA ALA A 317 -3.34 7.46 3.73
C ALA A 317 -4.42 8.55 3.82
N ILE A 318 -4.50 9.24 4.96
CA ILE A 318 -5.36 10.42 5.14
C ILE A 318 -4.93 11.55 4.20
N ALA A 319 -3.65 11.89 4.18
CA ALA A 319 -3.13 12.98 3.34
C ALA A 319 -3.39 12.75 1.85
N LEU A 320 -3.31 11.50 1.39
CA LEU A 320 -3.57 11.10 0.00
C LEU A 320 -5.07 10.87 -0.29
N GLY A 321 -5.94 10.84 0.73
CA GLY A 321 -7.37 10.57 0.55
C GLY A 321 -7.64 9.14 0.07
N ILE A 322 -6.98 8.15 0.65
CA ILE A 322 -7.12 6.74 0.25
C ILE A 322 -8.35 6.14 0.93
N ALA A 323 -9.34 5.74 0.14
CA ALA A 323 -10.53 5.03 0.60
C ALA A 323 -10.46 3.54 0.23
N ASP A 324 -9.60 2.78 0.92
CA ASP A 324 -9.42 1.34 0.69
C ASP A 324 -9.61 0.57 2.00
N GLU A 325 -10.70 -0.20 2.11
CA GLU A 325 -11.03 -0.92 3.34
C GLU A 325 -10.00 -2.01 3.69
N ARG A 326 -9.28 -2.57 2.71
CA ARG A 326 -8.23 -3.57 2.98
C ARG A 326 -7.03 -2.90 3.66
N LEU A 327 -6.68 -1.68 3.25
CA LEU A 327 -5.67 -0.85 3.90
C LEU A 327 -6.07 -0.54 5.34
N TRP A 328 -7.31 -0.08 5.54
CA TRP A 328 -7.80 0.30 6.87
C TRP A 328 -7.86 -0.90 7.82
N CYS A 329 -8.33 -2.07 7.35
CA CYS A 329 -8.29 -3.30 8.12
C CYS A 329 -6.86 -3.68 8.55
N ALA A 330 -5.88 -3.53 7.65
CA ALA A 330 -4.48 -3.78 7.95
C ALA A 330 -3.94 -2.86 9.06
N LEU A 331 -4.23 -1.56 8.95
CA LEU A 331 -3.81 -0.55 9.91
C LEU A 331 -4.46 -0.77 11.28
N ASP A 332 -5.77 -1.06 11.32
CA ASP A 332 -6.49 -1.31 12.56
C ASP A 332 -5.98 -2.57 13.27
N THR A 333 -5.75 -3.66 12.54
CA THR A 333 -5.17 -4.88 13.13
C THR A 333 -3.75 -4.63 13.65
N ALA A 334 -2.88 -3.97 12.86
CA ALA A 334 -1.51 -3.67 13.30
C ALA A 334 -1.49 -2.74 14.53
N TRP A 335 -2.36 -1.71 14.54
CA TRP A 335 -2.49 -0.77 15.63
C TRP A 335 -2.95 -1.47 16.93
N GLU A 336 -3.99 -2.30 16.84
CA GLU A 336 -4.54 -3.02 18.00
C GLU A 336 -3.50 -3.97 18.62
N VAL A 337 -2.81 -4.76 17.79
CA VAL A 337 -1.77 -5.68 18.27
C VAL A 337 -0.65 -4.91 18.94
N LEU A 338 -0.12 -3.86 18.30
CA LEU A 338 1.03 -3.11 18.83
C LEU A 338 0.70 -2.33 20.10
N LEU A 339 -0.49 -1.71 20.19
CA LEU A 339 -0.94 -1.07 21.42
C LEU A 339 -1.14 -2.09 22.55
N THR A 340 -1.67 -3.27 22.25
CA THR A 340 -1.84 -4.35 23.23
C THR A 340 -0.47 -4.83 23.73
N SER A 341 0.49 -5.03 22.82
CA SER A 341 1.86 -5.38 23.20
C SER A 341 2.53 -4.29 24.05
N LEU A 342 2.34 -3.02 23.71
CA LEU A 342 2.92 -1.92 24.47
C LEU A 342 2.29 -1.82 25.87
N ALA A 343 0.97 -2.00 25.99
CA ALA A 343 0.26 -2.04 27.26
C ALA A 343 0.76 -3.20 28.15
N ILE A 344 0.94 -4.39 27.58
CA ILE A 344 1.51 -5.56 28.28
C ILE A 344 2.94 -5.28 28.74
N SER A 345 3.82 -4.81 27.84
CA SER A 345 5.24 -4.56 28.16
C SER A 345 5.46 -3.44 29.19
N THR A 346 4.49 -2.53 29.35
CA THR A 346 4.52 -1.46 30.36
C THR A 346 3.75 -1.79 31.64
N GLY A 347 3.27 -3.04 31.79
CA GLY A 347 2.57 -3.51 32.99
C GLY A 347 1.15 -2.95 33.15
N LYS A 348 0.53 -2.45 32.07
CA LYS A 348 -0.82 -1.87 32.07
C LYS A 348 -1.77 -2.57 31.07
N PRO A 349 -1.89 -3.91 31.07
CA PRO A 349 -2.71 -4.63 30.08
C PRO A 349 -4.22 -4.27 30.17
N HIS A 350 -4.70 -3.87 31.35
CA HIS A 350 -6.11 -3.49 31.59
C HIS A 350 -6.58 -2.34 30.69
N LEU A 351 -5.67 -1.44 30.28
CA LEU A 351 -5.97 -0.32 29.37
C LEU A 351 -6.52 -0.77 28.01
N MET A 352 -6.29 -2.02 27.63
CA MET A 352 -6.73 -2.59 26.35
C MET A 352 -7.92 -3.54 26.49
N THR A 353 -8.17 -4.09 27.68
CA THR A 353 -9.24 -5.07 27.93
C THR A 353 -10.54 -4.47 28.45
N GLU A 354 -10.52 -3.29 29.08
CA GLU A 354 -11.68 -2.69 29.77
C GLU A 354 -12.71 -2.00 28.85
N SER A 355 -12.74 -2.31 27.55
CA SER A 355 -13.65 -1.65 26.59
C SER A 355 -14.49 -2.61 25.74
N ALA A 356 -14.65 -3.87 26.18
CA ALA A 356 -15.55 -4.83 25.56
C ALA A 356 -16.98 -4.72 26.11
#